data_AF-A0A872YM42-F1
#
_entry.id   AF-A0A872YM42-F1
#
_cell.length_a   1.000
_cell.length_b   1.000
_cell.length_c   1.000
_cell.angle_alpha   90.00
_cell.angle_beta   90.00
_cell.angle_gamma   90.00
#
_symmetry.space_group_name_H-M   'P 1'
#
loop_
_entity.id
_entity.type
_entity.pdbx_description
1 polymer ?
#
loop_
_entity_poly.entity_id
_entity_poly.type
_entity_poly.pdbx_seq_one_letter_code
_entity_poly.pdbx_strand_id
1 'polypeptide(L)'
;PDINFRNAVVYEEMKNNIIFWLSKGIDGLRIDSANFLIEDEQFLDEPPSGDTFALPDEYLSLKHPYTLDRPENIEIIKDWRKIFDQYSTKQKPKIMITEAYSNVKNIVPFYGTEAEPGAHLPFNFLMITEVGRESNAQ
;
A
#
# COMPACT_ATOMS: atom_id res chain seq x y z
N PRO A 1 7.98 -14.93 4.13
CA PRO A 1 7.84 -15.39 2.73
C PRO A 1 6.69 -14.60 2.13
N ASP A 2 6.95 -13.87 1.04
CA ASP A 2 5.93 -13.03 0.43
C ASP A 2 4.99 -13.85 -0.44
N ILE A 3 3.76 -13.34 -0.54
CA ILE A 3 2.67 -13.98 -1.27
C ILE A 3 2.74 -13.49 -2.72
N ASN A 4 2.78 -14.43 -3.68
CA ASN A 4 2.85 -14.07 -5.10
C ASN A 4 1.48 -13.61 -5.63
N PHE A 5 1.25 -12.30 -5.67
CA PHE A 5 0.00 -11.70 -6.18
C PHE A 5 -0.16 -11.78 -7.71
N ARG A 6 0.87 -12.21 -8.47
CA ARG A 6 0.72 -12.53 -9.91
C ARG A 6 0.07 -13.89 -10.14
N ASN A 7 0.01 -14.75 -9.12
CA ASN A 7 -0.75 -15.98 -9.19
C ASN A 7 -2.24 -15.68 -8.98
N ALA A 8 -3.05 -15.89 -10.02
CA ALA A 8 -4.48 -15.61 -9.97
C ALA A 8 -5.23 -16.35 -8.86
N VAL A 9 -4.80 -17.57 -8.50
CA VAL A 9 -5.40 -18.32 -7.38
C VAL A 9 -5.15 -17.59 -6.06
N VAL A 10 -3.91 -17.18 -5.83
CA VAL A 10 -3.52 -16.42 -4.64
C VAL A 10 -4.24 -15.08 -4.56
N TYR A 11 -4.32 -14.37 -5.69
CA TYR A 11 -5.01 -13.09 -5.78
C TYR A 11 -6.49 -13.20 -5.39
N GLU A 12 -7.20 -14.19 -5.94
CA GLU A 12 -8.59 -14.45 -5.60
C GLU A 12 -8.79 -14.93 -4.15
N GLU A 13 -7.88 -15.75 -3.62
CA GLU A 13 -7.95 -16.14 -2.21
C GLU A 13 -7.75 -14.95 -1.24
N MET A 14 -6.93 -13.98 -1.60
CA MET A 14 -6.79 -12.75 -0.80
C MET A 14 -8.08 -11.90 -0.84
N LYS A 15 -8.78 -11.87 -1.98
CA LYS A 15 -10.12 -11.26 -2.07
C LYS A 15 -11.14 -12.02 -1.23
N ASN A 16 -11.10 -13.36 -1.23
CA ASN A 16 -11.96 -14.18 -0.38
C ASN A 16 -11.74 -13.91 1.11
N ASN A 17 -10.50 -13.66 1.54
CA ASN A 17 -10.19 -13.27 2.92
C ASN A 17 -10.83 -11.93 3.29
N ILE A 18 -10.77 -10.93 2.42
CA ILE A 18 -11.43 -9.62 2.63
C ILE A 18 -12.95 -9.83 2.74
N ILE A 19 -13.54 -10.58 1.81
CA ILE A 19 -14.96 -10.91 1.77
C ILE A 19 -15.40 -11.62 3.06
N PHE A 20 -14.62 -12.62 3.49
CA PHE A 20 -14.91 -13.38 4.71
C PHE A 20 -15.07 -12.45 5.89
N TRP A 21 -14.10 -11.57 6.14
CA TRP A 21 -14.14 -10.68 7.29
C TRP A 21 -15.25 -9.63 7.19
N LEU A 22 -15.46 -9.03 6.01
CA LEU A 22 -16.58 -8.10 5.79
C LEU A 22 -17.94 -8.77 6.01
N SER A 23 -18.10 -10.04 5.60
CA SER A 23 -19.33 -10.82 5.82
C SER A 23 -19.59 -11.11 7.30
N LYS A 24 -18.55 -11.09 8.15
CA LYS A 24 -18.68 -11.20 9.62
C LYS A 24 -19.09 -9.88 10.28
N GLY A 25 -19.14 -8.79 9.52
CA GLY A 25 -19.69 -7.51 9.97
C GLY A 25 -18.66 -6.50 10.49
N ILE A 26 -17.35 -6.71 10.27
CA ILE A 26 -16.35 -5.67 10.58
C ILE A 26 -16.60 -4.41 9.74
N ASP A 27 -16.16 -3.25 10.21
CA ASP A 27 -16.40 -1.97 9.55
C ASP A 27 -15.30 -1.52 8.60
N GLY A 28 -14.22 -2.30 8.49
CA GLY A 28 -13.14 -1.99 7.58
C GLY A 28 -11.88 -2.75 7.89
N LEU A 29 -10.87 -2.57 7.04
CA LEU A 29 -9.55 -3.14 7.20
C LEU A 29 -8.49 -2.07 6.96
N ARG A 30 -7.38 -2.22 7.68
CA ARG A 30 -6.10 -1.59 7.33
C ARG A 30 -5.29 -2.59 6.53
N ILE A 31 -4.90 -2.22 5.33
CA ILE A 31 -3.98 -2.97 4.48
C ILE A 31 -2.57 -2.57 4.85
N ASP A 32 -1.88 -3.48 5.51
CA ASP A 32 -0.49 -3.35 5.91
C ASP A 32 0.44 -3.41 4.69
N SER A 33 1.53 -2.65 4.72
CA SER A 33 2.61 -2.73 3.72
C SER A 33 2.13 -2.70 2.26
N ALA A 34 1.17 -1.83 1.93
CA ALA A 34 0.48 -1.79 0.63
C ALA A 34 1.39 -1.43 -0.56
N ASN A 35 2.62 -0.96 -0.31
CA ASN A 35 3.62 -0.68 -1.32
C ASN A 35 4.59 -1.84 -1.62
N PHE A 36 4.41 -2.99 -0.98
CA PHE A 36 5.21 -4.21 -1.15
C PHE A 36 4.40 -5.38 -1.74
N LEU A 37 3.28 -5.12 -2.43
CA LEU A 37 2.43 -6.22 -2.92
C LEU A 37 2.98 -6.89 -4.20
N ILE A 38 3.79 -6.18 -4.97
CA ILE A 38 4.28 -6.64 -6.27
C ILE A 38 5.73 -6.24 -6.44
N GLU A 39 6.54 -7.17 -6.95
CA GLU A 39 7.89 -6.96 -7.44
C GLU A 39 7.97 -7.04 -8.98
N ASP A 40 9.10 -6.59 -9.53
CA ASP A 40 9.43 -6.70 -10.95
C ASP A 40 9.76 -8.15 -11.34
N GLU A 41 9.11 -8.64 -12.40
CA GLU A 41 9.23 -10.04 -12.85
C GLU A 41 10.59 -10.39 -13.45
N GLN A 42 11.41 -9.39 -13.77
CA GLN A 42 12.74 -9.63 -14.31
C GLN A 42 13.76 -9.97 -13.22
N PHE A 43 13.43 -9.73 -11.94
CA PHE A 43 14.32 -9.98 -10.80
C PHE A 43 15.73 -9.41 -11.01
N LEU A 44 15.79 -8.17 -11.52
CA LEU A 44 17.05 -7.47 -11.75
C LEU A 44 17.67 -7.03 -10.42
N ASP A 45 19.00 -6.97 -10.39
CA ASP A 45 19.72 -6.42 -9.25
C ASP A 45 19.34 -4.95 -9.03
N GLU A 46 19.08 -4.61 -7.77
CA GLU A 46 18.79 -3.26 -7.37
C GLU A 46 20.05 -2.39 -7.37
N PRO A 47 19.99 -1.14 -7.85
CA PRO A 47 21.16 -0.28 -7.91
C PRO A 47 21.52 0.24 -6.51
N PRO A 48 22.81 0.50 -6.22
CA PRO A 48 23.23 1.10 -4.96
C PRO A 48 22.53 2.45 -4.68
N SER A 49 22.23 2.71 -3.41
CA SER A 49 21.62 3.97 -2.98
C SER A 49 22.55 5.16 -3.13
N GLY A 50 23.86 4.92 -2.96
CA GLY A 50 24.87 5.97 -2.84
C GLY A 50 24.93 6.56 -1.42
N ASP A 51 24.18 6.00 -0.46
CA ASP A 51 24.28 6.39 0.94
C ASP A 51 25.59 5.87 1.54
N THR A 52 26.49 6.79 1.88
CA THR A 52 27.79 6.48 2.48
C THR A 52 27.71 6.04 3.94
N PHE A 53 26.56 6.19 4.59
CA PHE A 53 26.33 5.77 5.97
C PHE A 53 25.70 4.39 6.09
N ALA A 54 25.11 3.86 5.02
CA ALA A 54 24.55 2.53 4.99
C ALA A 54 25.67 1.48 5.01
N LEU A 55 25.55 0.45 5.86
CA LEU A 55 26.51 -0.66 5.84
C LEU A 55 26.30 -1.51 4.58
N PRO A 56 27.35 -2.20 4.09
CA PRO A 56 27.19 -3.22 3.08
C PRO A 56 26.12 -4.24 3.49
N ASP A 57 25.26 -4.62 2.54
CA ASP A 57 24.17 -5.60 2.71
C ASP A 57 22.98 -5.13 3.59
N GLU A 58 22.92 -3.86 3.97
CA GLU A 58 21.73 -3.29 4.61
C GLU A 58 20.68 -2.87 3.58
N TYR A 59 19.41 -2.86 3.98
CA TYR A 59 18.29 -2.44 3.14
C TYR A 59 18.53 -1.05 2.52
N LEU A 60 18.98 -0.09 3.33
CA LEU A 60 19.25 1.30 2.89
C LEU A 60 20.47 1.45 1.97
N SER A 61 21.26 0.38 1.77
CA SER A 61 22.40 0.40 0.83
C SER A 61 21.95 0.34 -0.64
N LEU A 62 20.67 0.04 -0.90
CA LEU A 62 20.09 -0.09 -2.24
C LEU A 62 18.96 0.92 -2.46
N LYS A 63 18.67 1.22 -3.73
CA LYS A 63 17.39 1.81 -4.15
C LYS A 63 16.45 0.67 -4.49
N HIS A 64 15.17 0.85 -4.24
CA HIS A 64 14.18 -0.21 -4.41
C HIS A 64 13.19 -0.02 -5.58
N PRO A 65 13.64 0.26 -6.83
CA PRO A 65 12.71 0.50 -7.95
C PRO A 65 11.98 -0.78 -8.42
N TYR A 66 12.48 -1.95 -8.02
CA TYR A 66 11.96 -3.24 -8.45
C TYR A 66 11.12 -3.94 -7.38
N THR A 67 11.25 -3.55 -6.11
CA THR A 67 10.55 -4.20 -4.99
C THR A 67 9.62 -3.28 -4.20
N LEU A 68 9.73 -1.96 -4.38
CA LEU A 68 8.94 -0.96 -3.66
C LEU A 68 8.10 -0.09 -4.60
N ASP A 69 6.91 0.31 -4.14
CA ASP A 69 6.06 1.33 -4.78
C ASP A 69 5.72 1.04 -6.26
N ARG A 70 5.64 -0.25 -6.62
CA ARG A 70 5.24 -0.66 -7.97
C ARG A 70 3.84 -0.13 -8.30
N PRO A 71 3.62 0.43 -9.51
CA PRO A 71 2.33 1.00 -9.88
C PRO A 71 1.19 -0.03 -9.83
N GLU A 72 1.50 -1.31 -10.05
CA GLU A 72 0.56 -2.42 -9.92
C GLU A 72 -0.10 -2.51 -8.54
N ASN A 73 0.58 -2.06 -7.47
CA ASN A 73 0.03 -2.02 -6.12
C ASN A 73 -1.24 -1.16 -6.06
N ILE A 74 -1.28 -0.05 -6.79
CA ILE A 74 -2.44 0.85 -6.84
C ILE A 74 -3.64 0.16 -7.49
N GLU A 75 -3.40 -0.61 -8.54
CA GLU A 75 -4.45 -1.34 -9.25
C GLU A 75 -5.06 -2.45 -8.38
N ILE A 76 -4.23 -3.14 -7.58
CA ILE A 76 -4.72 -4.09 -6.57
C ILE A 76 -5.61 -3.40 -5.54
N ILE A 77 -5.18 -2.25 -5.02
CA ILE A 77 -5.96 -1.49 -4.04
C ILE A 77 -7.29 -1.00 -4.62
N LYS A 78 -7.30 -0.48 -5.86
CA LYS A 78 -8.55 -0.11 -6.55
C LYS A 78 -9.47 -1.31 -6.74
N ASP A 79 -8.94 -2.48 -7.05
CA ASP A 79 -9.76 -3.67 -7.23
C ASP A 79 -10.36 -4.14 -5.89
N TRP A 80 -9.56 -4.17 -4.82
CA TRP A 80 -10.05 -4.48 -3.48
C TRP A 80 -11.08 -3.46 -3.00
N ARG A 81 -10.90 -2.17 -3.32
CA ARG A 81 -11.87 -1.11 -2.98
C ARG A 81 -13.29 -1.45 -3.45
N LYS A 82 -13.44 -2.06 -4.63
CA LYS A 82 -14.76 -2.48 -5.15
C LYS A 82 -15.48 -3.45 -4.22
N ILE A 83 -14.73 -4.31 -3.52
CA ILE A 83 -15.31 -5.25 -2.53
C ILE A 83 -15.86 -4.47 -1.35
N PHE A 84 -15.13 -3.50 -0.81
CA PHE A 84 -15.62 -2.66 0.29
C PHE A 84 -16.88 -1.91 -0.11
N ASP A 85 -16.93 -1.36 -1.32
CA ASP A 85 -18.11 -0.63 -1.82
C ASP A 85 -19.34 -1.53 -1.92
N GLN A 86 -19.19 -2.81 -2.29
CA GLN A 86 -20.30 -3.78 -2.31
C GLN A 86 -20.88 -4.08 -0.92
N TYR A 87 -20.05 -4.04 0.13
CA TYR A 87 -20.47 -4.27 1.52
C TYR A 87 -20.86 -2.99 2.26
N SER A 88 -20.61 -1.83 1.66
CA SER A 88 -20.84 -0.51 2.26
C SER A 88 -22.27 -0.04 2.01
N THR A 89 -22.90 0.49 3.06
CA THR A 89 -24.22 1.12 2.96
C THR A 89 -24.18 2.48 3.66
N LYS A 90 -25.18 3.34 3.40
CA LYS A 90 -25.27 4.66 4.05
C LYS A 90 -25.29 4.57 5.59
N GLN A 91 -25.87 3.51 6.14
CA GLN A 91 -25.95 3.32 7.60
C GLN A 91 -24.76 2.55 8.19
N LYS A 92 -24.06 1.76 7.36
CA LYS A 92 -22.91 0.95 7.77
C LYS A 92 -21.81 1.08 6.71
N PRO A 93 -21.10 2.22 6.67
CA PRO A 93 -20.02 2.41 5.71
C PRO A 93 -18.87 1.45 6.02
N LYS A 94 -18.17 0.99 4.98
CA LYS A 94 -16.96 0.18 5.11
C LYS A 94 -15.74 0.99 4.69
N ILE A 95 -14.72 1.02 5.53
CA ILE A 95 -13.49 1.80 5.30
C ILE A 95 -12.31 0.89 4.94
N MET A 96 -11.48 1.36 4.02
CA MET A 96 -10.21 0.74 3.66
C MET A 96 -9.11 1.76 3.86
N ILE A 97 -8.18 1.44 4.74
CA ILE A 97 -7.01 2.26 5.06
C ILE A 97 -5.79 1.54 4.50
N THR A 98 -4.90 2.24 3.79
CA THR A 98 -3.63 1.65 3.34
C THR A 98 -2.47 2.22 4.14
N GLU A 99 -1.54 1.37 4.52
CA GLU A 99 -0.23 1.78 4.99
C GLU A 99 0.77 1.66 3.85
N ALA A 100 1.54 2.72 3.62
CA ALA A 100 2.76 2.65 2.86
C ALA A 100 3.74 3.70 3.41
N TYR A 101 4.96 3.28 3.73
CA TYR A 101 6.05 4.20 4.02
C TYR A 101 6.68 4.60 2.69
N SER A 102 6.29 5.76 2.18
CA SER A 102 6.85 6.30 0.94
C SER A 102 6.69 7.82 0.90
N ASN A 103 7.25 8.44 -0.14
CA ASN A 103 7.09 9.85 -0.41
C ASN A 103 5.65 10.19 -0.85
N VAL A 104 5.25 11.44 -0.68
CA VAL A 104 3.89 11.92 -0.99
C VAL A 104 3.44 11.60 -2.42
N LYS A 105 4.36 11.62 -3.40
CA LYS A 105 4.02 11.35 -4.80
C LYS A 105 3.57 9.91 -5.02
N ASN A 106 4.09 8.97 -4.22
CA ASN A 106 3.72 7.55 -4.28
C ASN A 106 2.50 7.24 -3.39
N ILE A 107 2.28 8.01 -2.33
CA ILE A 107 1.13 7.83 -1.42
C ILE A 107 -0.17 8.39 -2.01
N VAL A 108 -0.14 9.58 -2.64
CA VAL A 108 -1.36 10.22 -3.18
C VAL A 108 -2.13 9.32 -4.17
N PRO A 109 -1.49 8.58 -5.09
CA PRO A 109 -2.17 7.66 -5.99
C PRO A 109 -3.02 6.58 -5.29
N PHE A 110 -2.72 6.20 -4.04
CA PHE A 110 -3.53 5.22 -3.30
C PHE A 110 -4.96 5.71 -3.02
N TYR A 111 -5.22 7.02 -3.02
CA TYR A 111 -6.60 7.54 -2.96
C TYR A 111 -7.42 7.19 -4.22
N GLY A 112 -6.75 6.95 -5.36
CA GLY A 112 -7.39 6.79 -6.66
C GLY A 112 -7.99 8.10 -7.20
N THR A 113 -9.01 7.96 -8.04
CA THR A 113 -9.77 9.08 -8.62
C THR A 113 -11.25 8.93 -8.32
N GLU A 114 -12.08 9.93 -8.64
CA GLU A 114 -13.54 9.79 -8.49
C GLU A 114 -14.13 8.66 -9.35
N ALA A 115 -13.56 8.43 -10.54
CA ALA A 115 -14.01 7.38 -11.45
C ALA A 115 -13.51 5.99 -11.04
N GLU A 116 -12.30 5.93 -10.48
CA GLU A 116 -11.65 4.71 -10.00
C GLU A 116 -11.12 4.92 -8.58
N PRO A 117 -11.99 4.84 -7.57
CA PRO A 117 -11.61 5.11 -6.20
C PRO A 117 -10.64 4.05 -5.67
N GLY A 118 -9.65 4.49 -4.91
CA GLY A 118 -8.73 3.65 -4.17
C GLY A 118 -9.09 3.58 -2.68
N ALA A 119 -8.07 3.54 -1.83
CA ALA A 119 -8.24 3.59 -0.39
C ALA A 119 -8.99 4.86 0.05
N HIS A 120 -9.80 4.71 1.09
CA HIS A 120 -10.47 5.87 1.69
C HIS A 120 -9.47 6.77 2.39
N LEU A 121 -8.43 6.17 2.97
CA LEU A 121 -7.39 6.88 3.70
C LEU A 121 -6.06 6.10 3.60
N PRO A 122 -5.15 6.51 2.73
CA PRO A 122 -3.72 6.23 2.86
C PRO A 122 -3.19 6.90 4.12
N PHE A 123 -2.49 6.13 4.96
CA PHE A 123 -1.97 6.60 6.24
C PHE A 123 -0.90 7.68 6.01
N ASN A 124 -1.01 8.79 6.74
CA ASN A 124 -0.04 9.89 6.66
C ASN A 124 0.97 9.81 7.81
N PHE A 125 2.20 9.40 7.50
CA PHE A 125 3.28 9.30 8.49
C PHE A 125 4.07 10.60 8.69
N LEU A 126 3.88 11.62 7.84
CA LEU A 126 4.72 12.84 7.86
C LEU A 126 4.66 13.58 9.21
N MET A 127 3.50 13.56 9.89
CA MET A 127 3.35 14.17 11.21
C MET A 127 4.17 13.46 12.29
N ILE A 128 4.56 12.21 12.08
CA ILE A 128 5.34 11.41 13.02
C ILE A 128 6.82 11.40 12.62
N THR A 129 7.14 11.45 11.32
CA THR A 129 8.52 11.34 10.81
C THR A 129 9.19 12.67 10.53
N GLU A 130 8.45 13.68 10.07
CA GLU A 130 9.01 14.97 9.59
C GLU A 130 8.78 16.13 10.57
N VAL A 131 7.83 15.98 11.51
CA VAL A 131 7.54 17.03 12.49
C VAL A 131 8.37 16.82 13.75
N GLY A 132 9.19 17.82 14.09
CA GLY A 132 10.06 17.82 15.25
C GLY A 132 10.14 19.17 15.93
N ARG A 133 11.10 19.32 16.85
CA ARG A 133 11.31 20.53 17.66
C ARG A 133 11.49 21.81 16.82
N GLU A 134 12.08 21.67 15.63
CA GLU A 134 12.41 22.79 14.74
C GLU A 134 11.30 23.08 13.70
N SER A 135 10.23 22.29 13.67
CA SER A 135 9.12 22.51 12.74
C SER A 135 8.30 23.74 13.15
N ASN A 136 7.80 24.49 12.16
CA ASN A 136 6.89 25.62 12.37
C ASN A 136 5.63 25.45 11.50
N ALA A 137 4.61 26.26 11.76
CA ALA A 137 3.30 26.16 11.10
C ALA A 137 3.17 27.07 9.85
N GLN A 138 4.28 27.47 9.23
CA GLN A 138 4.27 28.37 8.06
C GLN A 138 3.88 27.66 6.77
#